data_AF-Q7M0X3-F1
#
_entry.id   AF-Q7M0X3-F1
#
_cell.length_a   1.000
_cell.length_b   1.000
_cell.length_c   1.000
_cell.angle_alpha   90.00
_cell.angle_beta   90.00
_cell.angle_gamma   90.00
#
_symmetry.space_group_name_H-M   'P 1'
#
loop_
_entity.id
_entity.type
_entity.pdbx_description
1 polymer ?
#
loop_
_entity_poly.entity_id
_entity_poly.type
_entity_poly.pdbx_seq_one_letter_code
_entity_poly.pdbx_strand_id
1 'polypeptide(L)'
;SNEVINTFEGVADYIVKYGRLPDNFITKAEASKLGWDPQKGNLAEVAPGKSIGGDIFQNREKLLPDASGRVWREADINYTSGFRGSDRIVYSNDRLVYKTTDHYKTFTRMR
;
A
#
# COMPACT_ATOMS: atom_id res chain seq x y z
N SER A 1 -17.20 10.05 9.79
CA SER A 1 -16.37 9.36 8.80
C SER A 1 -14.97 9.25 9.37
N ASN A 2 -14.32 8.08 9.31
CA ASN A 2 -12.89 8.01 9.60
C ASN A 2 -12.15 8.76 8.48
N GLU A 3 -11.19 9.60 8.87
CA GLU A 3 -10.34 10.37 7.96
C GLU A 3 -9.58 9.42 7.01
N VAL A 4 -9.58 9.73 5.70
CA VAL A 4 -8.80 8.96 4.71
C VAL A 4 -7.36 9.44 4.78
N ILE A 5 -6.44 8.52 5.11
CA ILE A 5 -5.00 8.78 5.10
C ILE A 5 -4.41 7.95 3.95
N ASN A 6 -4.07 8.61 2.84
CA ASN A 6 -3.58 7.95 1.63
C ASN A 6 -2.39 8.66 0.96
N THR A 7 -1.78 9.66 1.62
CA THR A 7 -0.56 10.32 1.14
C THR A 7 0.69 9.58 1.63
N PHE A 8 1.83 9.75 0.96
CA PHE A 8 3.09 9.14 1.37
C PHE A 8 3.45 9.45 2.83
N GLU A 9 3.52 10.74 3.21
CA GLU A 9 3.91 11.13 4.57
C GLU A 9 2.89 10.65 5.61
N GLY A 10 1.59 10.82 5.34
CA GLY A 10 0.55 10.42 6.28
C GLY A 10 0.55 8.92 6.57
N VAL A 11 0.68 8.09 5.52
CA VAL A 11 0.73 6.63 5.69
C VAL A 11 2.06 6.19 6.29
N ALA A 12 3.19 6.80 5.92
CA ALA A 12 4.50 6.50 6.52
C ALA A 12 4.51 6.76 8.02
N ASP A 13 4.01 7.92 8.45
CA ASP A 13 3.94 8.29 9.86
C ASP A 13 3.00 7.37 10.64
N TYR A 14 1.86 6.99 10.03
CA TYR A 14 0.93 6.03 10.62
C TYR A 14 1.57 4.66 10.82
N ILE A 15 2.31 4.15 9.83
CA ILE A 15 3.02 2.86 9.92
C ILE A 15 4.10 2.91 11.01
N VAL A 16 4.92 3.96 11.07
CA VAL A 16 5.96 4.08 12.09
C VAL A 16 5.35 4.12 13.50
N LYS A 17 4.24 4.84 13.66
CA LYS A 17 3.56 5.01 14.95
C LYS A 17 2.82 3.75 15.41
N TYR A 18 2.08 3.10 14.51
CA TYR A 18 1.14 2.03 14.89
C TYR A 18 1.53 0.64 14.38
N GLY A 19 2.53 0.51 13.51
CA GLY A 19 2.98 -0.77 12.95
C GLY A 19 2.00 -1.41 11.96
N ARG A 20 1.00 -0.66 11.49
CA ARG A 20 -0.06 -1.14 10.58
C ARG A 20 -0.51 -0.03 9.64
N LEU A 21 -1.31 -0.37 8.63
CA LEU A 21 -1.94 0.62 7.74
C LEU A 21 -3.14 1.31 8.42
N PRO A 22 -3.50 2.52 7.97
CA PRO A 22 -4.79 3.14 8.24
C PRO A 22 -5.98 2.25 7.83
N ASP A 23 -7.14 2.46 8.45
CA ASP A 23 -8.32 1.61 8.25
C ASP A 23 -8.98 1.80 6.86
N ASN A 24 -8.56 2.79 6.08
CA ASN A 24 -8.98 2.97 4.69
C ASN A 24 -8.25 2.03 3.70
N PHE A 25 -7.41 1.11 4.18
CA PHE A 25 -6.79 0.08 3.35
C PHE A 25 -7.49 -1.27 3.48
N ILE A 26 -7.63 -1.97 2.36
CA ILE A 26 -8.07 -3.36 2.28
C ILE A 26 -7.14 -4.13 1.35
N THR A 27 -6.92 -5.41 1.63
CA THR A 27 -6.12 -6.30 0.77
C THR A 27 -6.81 -6.54 -0.57
N LYS A 28 -6.04 -7.00 -1.57
CA LYS A 28 -6.61 -7.44 -2.85
C LYS A 28 -7.71 -8.49 -2.66
N ALA A 29 -7.49 -9.44 -1.74
CA ALA A 29 -8.46 -10.50 -1.45
C ALA A 29 -9.77 -9.97 -0.83
N GLU A 30 -9.70 -9.00 0.08
CA GLU A 30 -10.88 -8.34 0.64
C GLU A 30 -11.63 -7.54 -0.41
N ALA A 31 -10.92 -6.77 -1.24
CA ALA A 31 -11.52 -6.02 -2.34
C ALA A 31 -12.22 -6.94 -3.35
N SER A 32 -11.61 -8.06 -3.74
CA SER A 32 -12.23 -9.04 -4.64
C SER A 32 -13.53 -9.63 -4.08
N LYS A 33 -13.62 -9.86 -2.76
CA LYS A 33 -14.86 -10.33 -2.12
C LYS A 33 -15.99 -9.29 -2.19
N LEU A 34 -15.65 -8.01 -2.30
CA LEU A 34 -16.61 -6.92 -2.49
C LEU A 34 -17.02 -6.74 -3.96
N GLY A 35 -16.39 -7.47 -4.90
CA GLY A 35 -16.67 -7.38 -6.34
C GLY A 35 -15.67 -6.50 -7.11
N TRP A 36 -14.50 -6.20 -6.53
CA TRP A 36 -13.46 -5.47 -7.24
C TRP A 36 -12.93 -6.29 -8.42
N ASP A 37 -12.99 -5.68 -9.59
CA ASP A 37 -12.42 -6.15 -10.84
C ASP A 37 -11.35 -5.13 -11.32
N PRO A 38 -10.06 -5.50 -11.29
CA PRO A 38 -8.99 -4.59 -11.68
C PRO A 38 -9.07 -4.15 -13.14
N GLN A 39 -9.69 -4.95 -14.02
CA GLN A 39 -9.86 -4.60 -15.44
C GLN A 39 -10.95 -3.55 -15.65
N LYS A 40 -11.85 -3.37 -14.67
CA LYS A 40 -12.91 -2.36 -14.70
C LYS A 40 -12.55 -1.08 -13.95
N GLY A 41 -11.53 -1.10 -13.11
CA GLY A 41 -11.19 0.06 -12.28
C GLY A 41 -12.28 0.43 -11.27
N ASN A 42 -13.11 -0.53 -10.85
CA ASN A 42 -14.34 -0.30 -10.09
C ASN A 42 -14.16 -0.30 -8.56
N LEU A 43 -12.94 -0.16 -8.03
CA LEU A 43 -12.69 -0.30 -6.58
C LEU A 43 -13.50 0.73 -5.76
N ALA A 44 -13.53 1.99 -6.19
CA ALA A 44 -14.29 3.03 -5.49
C ALA A 44 -15.82 2.84 -5.55
N GLU A 45 -16.32 2.03 -6.50
CA GLU A 45 -17.74 1.66 -6.57
C GLU A 45 -18.10 0.59 -5.54
N VAL A 46 -17.26 -0.42 -5.42
CA VAL A 46 -17.51 -1.57 -4.53
C VAL A 46 -17.00 -1.37 -3.10
N ALA A 47 -16.04 -0.46 -2.92
CA ALA A 47 -15.43 -0.12 -1.64
C ALA A 47 -15.15 1.40 -1.55
N PRO A 48 -16.19 2.23 -1.39
CA PRO A 48 -16.03 3.69 -1.36
C PRO A 48 -15.03 4.15 -0.30
N GLY A 49 -14.08 5.00 -0.71
CA GLY A 49 -13.04 5.55 0.17
C GLY A 49 -11.94 4.57 0.58
N LYS A 50 -11.87 3.38 -0.04
CA LYS A 50 -10.81 2.40 0.22
C LYS A 50 -9.70 2.44 -0.84
N SER A 51 -8.50 2.07 -0.40
CA SER A 51 -7.32 1.81 -1.24
C SER A 51 -6.86 0.36 -1.06
N ILE A 52 -6.17 -0.19 -2.06
CA ILE A 52 -5.54 -1.51 -1.93
C ILE A 52 -4.29 -1.41 -1.06
N GLY A 53 -4.13 -2.29 -0.08
CA GLY A 53 -2.89 -2.38 0.70
C GLY A 53 -2.89 -3.48 1.75
N GLY A 54 -1.68 -3.85 2.17
CA GLY A 54 -1.44 -4.85 3.21
C GLY A 54 -0.99 -6.21 2.68
N ASP A 55 -1.01 -6.41 1.36
CA ASP A 55 -0.50 -7.63 0.71
C ASP A 55 1.02 -7.75 0.83
N ILE A 56 1.53 -8.99 0.78
CA ILE A 56 2.97 -9.27 0.84
C ILE A 56 3.67 -8.74 -0.42
N PHE A 57 4.71 -7.93 -0.22
CA PHE A 57 5.64 -7.54 -1.27
C PHE A 57 6.84 -8.50 -1.24
N GLN A 58 7.07 -9.24 -2.32
CA GLN A 58 8.03 -10.34 -2.31
C GLN A 58 9.50 -9.90 -2.46
N ASN A 59 9.78 -8.63 -2.75
CA ASN A 59 11.14 -8.11 -2.97
C ASN A 59 11.98 -8.97 -3.95
N ARG A 60 11.37 -9.47 -5.03
CA ARG A 60 12.01 -10.43 -5.96
C ARG A 60 13.29 -9.88 -6.59
N GLU A 61 13.29 -8.58 -6.89
CA GLU A 61 14.41 -7.86 -7.49
C GLU A 61 15.47 -7.44 -6.46
N LYS A 62 15.23 -7.67 -5.16
CA LYS A 62 16.14 -7.35 -4.05
C LYS A 62 16.59 -5.88 -4.03
N LEU A 63 15.68 -4.97 -4.38
CA LEU A 63 15.91 -3.53 -4.37
C LEU A 63 15.75 -2.91 -2.96
N LEU A 64 15.16 -3.66 -2.03
CA LEU A 64 15.02 -3.30 -0.62
C LEU A 64 15.92 -4.18 0.27
N PRO A 65 16.37 -3.68 1.44
CA PRO A 65 17.26 -4.44 2.30
C PRO A 65 16.56 -5.65 2.91
N ASP A 66 17.21 -6.81 2.81
CA ASP A 66 16.73 -8.05 3.45
C ASP A 66 17.34 -8.21 4.86
N ALA A 67 16.60 -8.90 5.74
CA ALA A 67 17.08 -9.35 7.04
C ALA A 67 16.32 -10.62 7.46
N SER A 68 16.92 -11.43 8.34
CA SER A 68 16.25 -12.62 8.86
C SER A 68 14.94 -12.24 9.56
N GLY A 69 13.83 -12.87 9.16
CA GLY A 69 12.49 -12.57 9.69
C GLY A 69 11.86 -11.27 9.17
N ARG A 70 12.53 -10.52 8.28
CA ARG A 70 11.93 -9.33 7.65
C ARG A 70 10.90 -9.75 6.61
N VAL A 71 9.73 -9.13 6.69
CA VAL A 71 8.63 -9.29 5.75
C VAL A 71 8.24 -7.92 5.23
N TRP A 72 8.19 -7.79 3.91
CA TRP A 72 7.75 -6.58 3.23
C TRP A 72 6.27 -6.69 2.84
N ARG A 73 5.56 -5.56 2.92
CA ARG A 73 4.18 -5.37 2.49
C ARG A 73 4.06 -4.09 1.67
N GLU A 74 3.03 -4.03 0.82
CA GLU A 74 2.78 -2.89 -0.06
C GLU A 74 1.40 -2.26 0.16
N ALA A 75 1.27 -0.98 -0.14
CA ALA A 75 -0.02 -0.30 -0.23
C ALA A 75 -0.03 0.81 -1.28
N ASP A 76 -1.19 1.02 -1.91
CA ASP A 76 -1.43 2.08 -2.89
C ASP A 76 -1.42 3.45 -2.22
N ILE A 77 -0.79 4.42 -2.87
CA ILE A 77 -0.74 5.80 -2.41
C ILE A 77 -1.39 6.71 -3.45
N ASN A 78 -1.97 7.81 -2.98
CA ASN A 78 -2.66 8.81 -3.81
C ASN A 78 -3.86 8.27 -4.62
N TYR A 79 -4.37 7.07 -4.28
CA TYR A 79 -5.56 6.50 -4.92
C TYR A 79 -6.84 7.18 -4.42
N THR A 80 -7.75 7.47 -5.35
CA THR A 80 -9.08 8.02 -5.07
C THR A 80 -10.19 7.22 -5.74
N SER A 81 -10.09 6.98 -7.05
CA SER A 81 -11.05 6.20 -7.84
C SER A 81 -10.46 5.73 -9.17
N GLY A 82 -11.17 4.83 -9.87
CA GLY A 82 -10.76 4.32 -11.18
C GLY A 82 -9.65 3.28 -11.08
N PHE A 83 -8.79 3.25 -12.09
CA PHE A 83 -7.63 2.36 -12.13
C PHE A 83 -6.58 2.75 -11.08
N ARG A 84 -5.88 1.74 -10.56
CA ARG A 84 -4.77 1.94 -9.61
C ARG A 84 -3.60 2.66 -10.32
N GLY A 85 -3.03 3.66 -9.67
CA GLY A 85 -1.83 4.38 -10.15
C GLY A 85 -0.54 3.56 -9.99
N SER A 86 0.62 4.19 -10.19
CA SER A 86 1.96 3.59 -10.00
C SER A 86 2.52 3.77 -8.59
N ASP A 87 1.95 4.67 -7.79
CA ASP A 87 2.47 5.05 -6.48
C ASP A 87 2.20 3.98 -5.43
N ARG A 88 3.27 3.57 -4.72
CA ARG A 88 3.20 2.59 -3.64
C ARG A 88 4.10 2.98 -2.48
N ILE A 89 3.61 2.74 -1.28
CA ILE A 89 4.45 2.63 -0.09
C ILE A 89 4.78 1.15 0.13
N VAL A 90 6.03 0.86 0.46
CA VAL A 90 6.49 -0.47 0.83
C VAL A 90 7.09 -0.41 2.22
N TYR A 91 6.57 -1.24 3.12
CA TYR A 91 6.91 -1.19 4.53
C TYR A 91 7.19 -2.58 5.08
N SER A 92 8.07 -2.62 6.07
CA SER A 92 8.49 -3.87 6.70
C SER A 92 7.82 -4.07 8.07
N ASN A 93 7.79 -5.31 8.54
CA ASN A 93 7.37 -5.64 9.90
C ASN A 93 8.29 -5.04 10.99
N ASP A 94 9.52 -4.66 10.65
CA ASP A 94 10.46 -3.94 11.51
C ASP A 94 10.52 -2.43 11.25
N ARG A 95 9.45 -1.86 10.66
CA ARG A 95 9.16 -0.41 10.53
C ARG A 95 10.06 0.41 9.60
N LEU A 96 10.83 -0.23 8.71
CA LEU A 96 11.38 0.47 7.55
C LEU A 96 10.27 0.83 6.58
N VAL A 97 10.35 2.03 5.98
CA VAL A 97 9.35 2.53 5.03
C VAL A 97 10.05 3.12 3.80
N TYR A 98 9.62 2.67 2.63
CA TYR A 98 10.09 3.12 1.32
C TYR A 98 8.91 3.54 0.46
N LYS A 99 9.17 4.39 -0.53
CA LYS A 99 8.22 4.72 -1.59
C LYS A 99 8.75 4.35 -2.96
N THR A 100 7.83 4.09 -3.89
CA THR A 100 8.04 4.05 -5.34
C THR A 100 6.93 4.84 -6.01
N THR A 101 7.27 5.58 -7.07
CA THR A 101 6.31 6.31 -7.92
C THR A 101 6.34 5.82 -9.37
N ASP A 102 7.16 4.81 -9.64
CA ASP A 102 7.47 4.30 -10.98
C ASP A 102 7.15 2.81 -11.12
N HIS A 103 6.20 2.34 -10.32
CA HIS A 103 5.72 0.96 -10.31
C HIS A 103 6.85 -0.04 -9.99
N TYR A 104 7.48 0.18 -8.82
CA TYR A 104 8.53 -0.66 -8.21
C TYR A 104 9.89 -0.68 -8.92
N LYS A 105 10.15 0.20 -9.90
CA LYS A 105 11.45 0.26 -10.58
C LYS A 105 12.53 0.87 -9.71
N THR A 106 12.20 1.89 -8.94
CA THR A 106 13.12 2.52 -7.98
C THR A 106 12.43 2.77 -6.64
N PHE A 107 13.24 2.80 -5.59
CA PHE A 107 12.77 3.03 -4.22
C PHE A 107 13.54 4.15 -3.55
N THR A 108 12.81 5.01 -2.84
CA THR A 108 13.40 6.02 -1.95
C THR A 108 13.01 5.71 -0.52
N ARG A 109 14.00 5.63 0.38
CA ARG A 109 13.74 5.45 1.80
C ARG A 109 13.04 6.68 2.37
N MET A 110 11.99 6.45 3.15
CA MET A 110 11.26 7.48 3.87
C MET A 110 11.57 7.48 5.36
N ARG A 111 11.67 6.28 5.97
CA ARG A 111 11.91 6.04 7.39
C ARG A 111 12.84 4.85 7.57
#